data_AF-A0A915YDV3-F1
#
_entry.id   AF-A0A915YDV3-F1
#
_cell.length_a   1.000
_cell.length_b   1.000
_cell.length_c   1.000
_cell.angle_alpha   90.00
_cell.angle_beta   90.00
_cell.angle_gamma   90.00
#
_symmetry.space_group_name_H-M   'P 1'
#
loop_
_entity.id
_entity.type
_entity.pdbx_description
1 polymer ?
#
loop_
_entity_poly.entity_id
_entity_poly.type
_entity_poly.pdbx_seq_one_letter_code
_entity_poly.pdbx_strand_id
1 'polypeptide(L)'
;MTFLVVVGAFLPFVIIFVIVIRKSARIQQKVQELEEQQKELRAINSLLEIEKGDLLKKQAVLDKELASAIQDNASQQEKLNQYAARQQEFHIIKFGRISAWGSPAYSISVDALGNVLYHGKEAVRMIGFFQWKIYRKRINNINHIIKKSDFFKIEEDEFKSTLENISAVVIEIYLKNGLHKKISYDHAAQYPMGLGFLERKLDLILGTQKLWLFWGQNVVQFSIKRGLNYQVSFIVNQGLLYTILGQEYFSDWYINGWKDINDLVLKYETSLIEETHYSYQKHPRDTIWVELETGFRFLISPNKQPEFYQEFALLVELHGKELQTKV
;
A
#
# COMPACT_ATOMS: atom_id res chain seq x y z
N MET A 1 48.18 97.44 81.45
CA MET A 1 48.61 96.03 81.26
C MET A 1 47.43 95.09 81.49
N THR A 2 46.47 95.02 80.57
CA THR A 2 45.31 94.10 80.66
C THR A 2 44.82 93.63 79.29
N PHE A 3 45.54 93.95 78.21
CA PHE A 3 45.21 93.55 76.84
C PHE A 3 46.02 92.34 76.33
N LEU A 4 47.09 91.95 77.03
CA LEU A 4 48.00 90.89 76.57
C LEU A 4 47.62 89.47 77.02
N VAL A 5 46.78 89.34 78.06
CA VAL A 5 46.42 88.02 78.64
C VAL A 5 45.23 87.38 77.92
N VAL A 6 44.39 88.16 77.24
CA VAL A 6 43.23 87.64 76.49
C VAL A 6 43.65 87.00 75.16
N VAL A 7 44.78 87.40 74.58
CA VAL A 7 45.26 86.90 73.28
C VAL A 7 45.87 85.49 73.37
N GLY A 8 46.45 85.12 74.54
CA GLY A 8 47.06 83.81 74.75
C GLY A 8 46.08 82.64 74.95
N ALA A 9 44.87 82.90 75.45
CA ALA A 9 43.85 81.87 75.69
C ALA A 9 43.01 81.53 74.44
N PHE A 10 42.92 82.45 73.47
CA PHE A 10 42.12 82.27 72.25
C PHE A 10 42.89 81.66 71.07
N LEU A 11 44.23 81.70 71.08
CA LEU A 11 45.07 81.14 70.02
C LEU A 11 44.84 79.62 69.75
N PRO A 12 44.76 78.73 70.75
CA PRO A 12 44.48 77.31 70.51
C PRO A 12 43.07 77.07 69.96
N PHE A 13 42.08 77.89 70.35
CA PHE A 13 40.74 77.84 69.78
C PHE A 13 40.71 78.25 68.30
N VAL A 14 41.47 79.28 67.92
CA VAL A 14 41.59 79.69 66.51
C VAL A 14 42.27 78.60 65.67
N ILE A 15 43.31 77.94 66.18
CA ILE A 15 44.00 76.83 65.48
C ILE A 15 43.06 75.63 65.29
N ILE A 16 42.34 75.22 66.34
CA ILE A 16 41.35 74.13 66.27
C ILE A 16 40.23 74.50 65.29
N PHE A 17 39.73 75.73 65.33
CA PHE A 17 38.68 76.22 64.43
C PHE A 17 39.12 76.22 62.97
N VAL A 18 40.36 76.64 62.66
CA VAL A 18 40.93 76.57 61.30
C VAL A 18 41.09 75.12 60.83
N ILE A 19 41.49 74.19 61.71
CA ILE A 19 41.58 72.75 61.39
C ILE A 19 40.19 72.17 61.11
N VAL A 20 39.19 72.52 61.92
CA VAL A 20 37.80 72.09 61.74
C VAL A 20 37.22 72.64 60.44
N ILE A 21 37.46 73.91 60.11
CA ILE A 21 37.05 74.51 58.84
C ILE A 21 37.73 73.81 57.66
N ARG A 22 39.05 73.57 57.71
CA ARG A 22 39.77 72.87 56.63
C ARG A 22 39.32 71.43 56.46
N LYS A 23 39.04 70.71 57.55
CA LYS A 23 38.46 69.35 57.48
C LYS A 23 37.03 69.38 56.95
N SER A 24 36.21 70.33 57.39
CA SER A 24 34.84 70.53 56.91
C SER A 24 34.82 70.81 55.40
N ALA A 25 35.69 71.71 54.92
CA ALA A 25 35.83 71.99 53.48
C ALA A 25 36.26 70.76 52.69
N ARG A 26 37.22 69.96 53.17
CA ARG A 26 37.60 68.68 52.54
C ARG A 26 36.47 67.65 52.55
N ILE A 27 35.67 67.60 53.60
CA ILE A 27 34.51 66.70 53.70
C ILE A 27 33.44 67.13 52.70
N GLN A 28 33.13 68.43 52.60
CA GLN A 28 32.18 68.96 51.61
C GLN A 28 32.64 68.69 50.17
N GLN A 29 33.93 68.84 49.90
CA GLN A 29 34.50 68.55 48.58
C GLN A 29 34.38 67.06 48.22
N LYS A 30 34.64 66.16 49.17
CA LYS A 30 34.42 64.72 48.99
C LYS A 30 32.95 64.34 48.85
N VAL A 31 32.05 65.03 49.56
CA VAL A 31 30.61 64.81 49.42
C VAL A 31 30.13 65.21 48.03
N GLN A 32 30.59 66.36 47.50
CA GLN A 32 30.31 66.77 46.12
C GLN A 32 30.85 65.76 45.09
N GLU A 33 32.08 65.28 45.27
CA GLU A 33 32.67 64.27 44.38
C GLU A 33 31.87 62.95 44.40
N LEU A 34 31.43 62.50 45.58
CA LEU A 34 30.58 61.31 45.72
C LEU A 34 29.18 61.51 45.13
N GLU A 35 28.58 62.69 45.25
CA GLU A 35 27.30 63.02 44.61
C GLU A 35 27.40 63.01 43.09
N GLU A 36 28.52 63.52 42.54
CA GLU A 36 28.80 63.52 41.10
C GLU A 36 28.99 62.09 40.59
N GLN A 37 29.80 61.27 41.26
CA GLN A 37 29.95 59.85 40.96
C GLN A 37 28.63 59.08 41.05
N GLN A 38 27.78 59.38 42.05
CA GLN A 38 26.48 58.74 42.17
C GLN A 38 25.54 59.14 41.02
N LYS A 39 25.64 60.37 40.52
CA LYS A 39 24.88 60.85 39.36
C LYS A 39 25.35 60.17 38.07
N GLU A 40 26.65 60.00 37.88
CA GLU A 40 27.21 59.25 36.75
C GLU A 40 26.77 57.78 36.77
N LEU A 41 26.85 57.12 37.93
CA LEU A 41 26.39 55.73 38.08
C LEU A 41 24.89 55.57 37.76
N ARG A 42 24.05 56.53 38.16
CA ARG A 42 22.62 56.52 37.81
C ARG A 42 22.42 56.69 36.31
N ALA A 43 23.18 57.57 35.66
CA ALA A 43 23.12 57.74 34.22
C ALA A 43 23.54 56.46 33.48
N ILE A 44 24.64 55.83 33.89
CA ILE A 44 25.12 54.56 33.32
C ILE A 44 24.09 53.45 33.50
N ASN A 45 23.51 53.28 34.69
CA ASN A 45 22.48 52.27 34.93
C ASN A 45 21.23 52.51 34.07
N SER A 46 20.83 53.77 33.87
CA SER A 46 19.70 54.08 32.99
C SER A 46 19.97 53.68 31.53
N LEU A 47 21.22 53.86 31.07
CA LEU A 47 21.63 53.50 29.71
C LEU A 47 21.69 51.98 29.54
N LEU A 48 22.20 51.26 30.54
CA LEU A 48 22.22 49.79 30.59
C LEU A 48 20.81 49.17 30.53
N GLU A 49 19.84 49.74 31.23
CA GLU A 49 18.45 49.25 31.19
C GLU A 49 17.82 49.45 29.80
N ILE A 50 18.13 50.57 29.13
CA ILE A 50 17.69 50.80 27.75
C ILE A 50 18.30 49.76 26.81
N GLU A 51 19.62 49.54 26.88
CA GLU A 51 20.33 48.59 26.03
C GLU A 51 19.84 47.15 26.26
N LYS A 52 19.63 46.76 27.52
CA LYS A 52 19.04 45.47 27.88
C LYS A 52 17.63 45.31 27.30
N GLY A 53 16.81 46.36 27.37
CA GLY A 53 15.48 46.37 26.76
C GLY A 53 15.51 46.16 25.25
N ASP A 54 16.47 46.79 24.55
CA ASP A 54 16.63 46.65 23.10
C ASP A 54 17.20 45.29 22.70
N LEU A 55 18.10 44.71 23.49
CA LEU A 55 18.59 43.35 23.29
C LEU A 55 17.47 42.32 23.45
N LEU A 56 16.61 42.46 24.45
CA LEU A 56 15.45 41.58 24.64
C LEU A 56 14.47 41.67 23.46
N LYS A 57 14.23 42.87 22.92
CA LYS A 57 13.42 43.03 21.70
C LYS A 57 14.06 42.32 20.50
N LYS A 58 15.36 42.48 20.30
CA LYS A 58 16.10 41.80 19.22
C LYS A 58 16.03 40.28 19.39
N GLN A 59 16.19 39.78 20.61
CA GLN A 59 16.06 38.35 20.91
C GLN A 59 14.65 37.84 20.57
N ALA A 60 13.60 38.55 20.98
CA ALA A 60 12.23 38.15 20.65
C ALA A 60 11.93 38.15 19.14
N VAL A 61 12.52 39.09 18.38
CA VAL A 61 12.44 39.10 16.91
C VAL A 61 13.15 37.88 16.32
N LEU A 62 14.38 37.60 16.76
CA LEU A 62 15.15 36.43 16.31
C LEU A 62 14.44 35.12 16.64
N ASP A 63 13.86 34.99 17.84
CA ASP A 63 13.12 33.80 18.25
C ASP A 63 11.88 33.58 17.36
N LYS A 64 11.20 34.67 16.99
CA LYS A 64 10.06 34.62 16.06
C LYS A 64 10.49 34.23 14.64
N GLU A 65 11.58 34.79 14.14
CA GLU A 65 12.15 34.45 12.83
C GLU A 65 12.60 32.99 12.79
N LEU A 66 13.27 32.52 13.85
CA LEU A 66 13.70 31.13 13.98
C LEU A 66 12.50 30.17 14.00
N ALA A 67 11.44 30.50 14.75
CA ALA A 67 10.22 29.69 14.78
C ALA A 67 9.56 29.60 13.39
N SER A 68 9.49 30.72 12.65
CA SER A 68 8.98 30.74 11.27
C SER A 68 9.83 29.87 10.36
N ALA A 69 11.15 29.98 10.42
CA ALA A 69 12.07 29.20 9.59
C ALA A 69 11.98 27.69 9.87
N ILE A 70 11.81 27.29 11.14
CA ILE A 70 11.59 25.88 11.51
C ILE A 70 10.29 25.35 10.90
N GLN A 71 9.20 26.12 10.98
CA GLN A 71 7.91 25.74 10.40
C GLN A 71 7.99 25.62 8.87
N ASP A 72 8.64 26.55 8.21
CA ASP A 72 8.83 26.54 6.76
C ASP A 72 9.63 25.32 6.31
N ASN A 73 10.75 25.02 6.99
CA ASN A 73 11.57 23.84 6.73
C ASN A 73 10.79 22.53 6.92
N ALA A 74 9.96 22.43 7.97
CA ALA A 74 9.12 21.25 8.19
C ALA A 74 8.12 21.05 7.02
N SER A 75 7.49 22.12 6.55
CA SER A 75 6.56 22.07 5.42
C SER A 75 7.25 21.69 4.11
N GLN A 76 8.48 22.16 3.89
CA GLN A 76 9.28 21.82 2.73
C GLN A 76 9.70 20.34 2.76
N GLN A 77 10.10 19.83 3.93
CA GLN A 77 10.44 18.43 4.11
C GLN A 77 9.24 17.52 3.83
N GLU A 78 8.04 17.89 4.27
CA GLU A 78 6.82 17.13 3.96
C GLU A 78 6.54 17.09 2.46
N LYS A 79 6.66 18.23 1.76
CA LYS A 79 6.51 18.29 0.30
C LYS A 79 7.54 17.40 -0.40
N LEU A 80 8.81 17.43 0.02
CA LEU A 80 9.86 16.57 -0.53
C LEU A 80 9.55 15.08 -0.33
N ASN A 81 9.08 14.70 0.85
CA ASN A 81 8.68 13.33 1.14
C ASN A 81 7.49 12.89 0.25
N GLN A 82 6.52 13.77 0.01
CA GLN A 82 5.41 13.51 -0.90
C GLN A 82 5.89 13.36 -2.36
N TYR A 83 6.84 14.18 -2.82
CA TYR A 83 7.44 14.04 -4.14
C TYR A 83 8.20 12.73 -4.28
N ALA A 84 9.03 12.38 -3.29
CA ALA A 84 9.75 11.11 -3.26
C ALA A 84 8.80 9.90 -3.31
N ALA A 85 7.68 9.96 -2.58
CA ALA A 85 6.65 8.92 -2.62
C ALA A 85 6.00 8.80 -4.00
N ARG A 86 5.69 9.94 -4.66
CA ARG A 86 5.13 9.95 -6.03
C ARG A 86 6.09 9.39 -7.07
N GLN A 87 7.39 9.54 -6.87
CA GLN A 87 8.42 9.00 -7.75
C GLN A 87 8.52 7.47 -7.68
N GLN A 88 7.99 6.85 -6.62
CA GLN A 88 7.88 5.39 -6.45
C GLN A 88 6.58 4.82 -7.03
N GLU A 89 5.70 5.64 -7.61
CA GLU A 89 4.54 5.14 -8.34
C GLU A 89 4.96 4.55 -9.69
N PHE A 90 4.20 3.57 -10.17
CA PHE A 90 4.45 3.03 -11.50
C PHE A 90 4.19 4.08 -12.59
N HIS A 91 5.04 4.06 -13.61
CA HIS A 91 4.85 4.74 -14.88
C HIS A 91 4.19 3.82 -15.90
N ILE A 92 4.71 2.60 -16.06
CA ILE A 92 4.18 1.57 -16.96
C ILE A 92 4.28 0.21 -16.26
N ILE A 93 3.26 -0.61 -16.41
CA ILE A 93 3.29 -2.03 -16.06
C ILE A 93 3.04 -2.81 -17.33
N LYS A 94 3.83 -3.85 -17.57
CA LYS A 94 3.51 -4.90 -18.54
C LYS A 94 3.34 -6.20 -17.79
N PHE A 95 2.32 -6.94 -18.18
CA PHE A 95 1.95 -8.19 -17.56
C PHE A 95 1.55 -9.14 -18.67
N GLY A 96 1.99 -10.39 -18.62
CA GLY A 96 1.71 -11.34 -19.69
C GLY A 96 1.72 -12.77 -19.21
N ARG A 97 0.96 -13.59 -19.93
CA ARG A 97 0.98 -15.04 -19.84
C ARG A 97 1.53 -15.63 -21.14
N ILE A 98 2.47 -16.54 -20.99
CA ILE A 98 3.10 -17.29 -22.08
C ILE A 98 2.37 -18.63 -22.19
N SER A 99 1.94 -18.97 -23.41
CA SER A 99 1.19 -20.19 -23.72
C SER A 99 1.97 -21.46 -23.37
N ALA A 100 1.28 -22.39 -22.73
CA ALA A 100 1.57 -23.82 -22.80
C ALA A 100 0.27 -24.62 -22.82
N TRP A 101 0.17 -25.66 -23.66
CA TRP A 101 -0.99 -26.57 -23.81
C TRP A 101 -2.36 -26.01 -23.40
N GLY A 102 -2.97 -25.21 -24.30
CA GLY A 102 -4.33 -24.70 -24.09
C GLY A 102 -4.47 -23.61 -23.02
N SER A 103 -3.38 -23.22 -22.34
CA SER A 103 -3.41 -22.14 -21.35
C SER A 103 -3.59 -20.76 -22.01
N PRO A 104 -4.27 -19.81 -21.35
CA PRO A 104 -4.45 -18.45 -21.87
C PRO A 104 -3.11 -17.75 -22.10
N ALA A 105 -2.94 -17.21 -23.32
CA ALA A 105 -1.77 -16.43 -23.69
C ALA A 105 -2.18 -15.02 -24.11
N TYR A 106 -1.63 -14.03 -23.41
CA TYR A 106 -1.88 -12.62 -23.69
C TYR A 106 -0.76 -11.75 -23.12
N SER A 107 -0.71 -10.51 -23.59
CA SER A 107 0.09 -9.45 -22.98
C SER A 107 -0.79 -8.22 -22.75
N ILE A 108 -0.66 -7.59 -21.60
CA ILE A 108 -1.35 -6.37 -21.24
C ILE A 108 -0.34 -5.34 -20.73
N SER A 109 -0.52 -4.08 -21.10
CA SER A 109 0.24 -2.97 -20.56
C SER A 109 -0.66 -1.87 -20.07
N VAL A 110 -0.30 -1.27 -18.93
CA VAL A 110 -1.04 -0.15 -18.34
C VAL A 110 -0.08 0.98 -18.01
N ASP A 111 -0.41 2.18 -18.45
CA ASP A 111 0.33 3.39 -18.10
C ASP A 111 -0.24 4.10 -16.85
N ALA A 112 0.50 5.07 -16.32
CA ALA A 112 0.10 5.88 -15.17
C ALA A 112 -1.15 6.75 -15.42
N LEU A 113 -1.55 6.92 -16.69
CA LEU A 113 -2.77 7.63 -17.09
C LEU A 113 -3.99 6.69 -17.12
N GLY A 114 -3.75 5.39 -16.96
CA GLY A 114 -4.72 4.32 -16.97
C GLY A 114 -5.15 3.89 -18.36
N ASN A 115 -4.38 4.19 -19.40
CA ASN A 115 -4.58 3.59 -20.70
C ASN A 115 -4.09 2.14 -20.64
N VAL A 116 -4.93 1.22 -21.08
CA VAL A 116 -4.67 -0.21 -21.09
C VAL A 116 -4.61 -0.68 -22.52
N LEU A 117 -3.53 -1.37 -22.88
CA LEU A 117 -3.38 -2.05 -24.16
C LEU A 117 -3.31 -3.54 -23.89
N TYR A 118 -4.18 -4.31 -24.52
CA TYR A 118 -4.27 -5.75 -24.38
C TYR A 118 -4.09 -6.40 -25.74
N HIS A 119 -3.31 -7.48 -25.76
CA HIS A 119 -3.10 -8.33 -26.92
C HIS A 119 -3.33 -9.77 -26.50
N GLY A 120 -4.50 -10.31 -26.85
CA GLY A 120 -4.80 -11.72 -26.66
C GLY A 120 -4.33 -12.54 -27.85
N LYS A 121 -3.73 -13.70 -27.58
CA LYS A 121 -3.13 -14.56 -28.61
C LYS A 121 -3.87 -15.89 -28.73
N GLU A 122 -3.99 -16.62 -27.64
CA GLU A 122 -4.51 -17.99 -27.63
C GLU A 122 -5.28 -18.25 -26.34
N ALA A 123 -6.31 -19.12 -26.42
CA ALA A 123 -7.06 -19.58 -25.25
C ALA A 123 -7.60 -18.44 -24.38
N VAL A 124 -7.98 -17.34 -25.02
CA VAL A 124 -8.57 -16.14 -24.43
C VAL A 124 -9.78 -15.72 -25.24
N ARG A 125 -10.77 -15.13 -24.57
CA ARG A 125 -12.02 -14.66 -25.15
C ARG A 125 -11.81 -13.58 -26.22
N MET A 126 -10.82 -12.73 -26.01
CA MET A 126 -10.53 -11.59 -26.88
C MET A 126 -9.19 -11.83 -27.57
N ILE A 127 -9.21 -12.31 -28.81
CA ILE A 127 -7.99 -12.48 -29.62
C ILE A 127 -7.76 -11.21 -30.45
N GLY A 128 -6.50 -10.76 -30.51
CA GLY A 128 -6.12 -9.52 -31.19
C GLY A 128 -5.85 -8.36 -30.21
N PHE A 129 -5.82 -7.14 -30.74
CA PHE A 129 -5.44 -5.93 -30.01
C PHE A 129 -6.65 -5.14 -29.56
N PHE A 130 -6.68 -4.76 -28.29
CA PHE A 130 -7.76 -4.00 -27.68
C PHE A 130 -7.21 -2.93 -26.76
N GLN A 131 -7.94 -1.82 -26.65
CA GLN A 131 -7.59 -0.75 -25.73
C GLN A 131 -8.79 -0.32 -24.91
N TRP A 132 -8.55 0.04 -23.66
CA TRP A 132 -9.54 0.70 -22.81
C TRP A 132 -8.86 1.59 -21.79
N LYS A 133 -9.66 2.28 -20.98
CA LYS A 133 -9.17 3.15 -19.92
C LYS A 133 -9.70 2.70 -18.57
N ILE A 134 -8.83 2.68 -17.57
CA ILE A 134 -9.21 2.41 -16.17
C ILE A 134 -9.15 3.69 -15.34
N TYR A 135 -10.06 3.79 -14.38
CA TYR A 135 -10.18 4.97 -13.53
C TYR A 135 -9.01 5.09 -12.55
N ARG A 136 -8.74 6.32 -12.10
CA ARG A 136 -7.64 6.64 -11.17
C ARG A 136 -7.66 5.83 -9.87
N LYS A 137 -8.85 5.47 -9.36
CA LYS A 137 -9.00 4.58 -8.20
C LYS A 137 -8.31 3.22 -8.43
N ARG A 138 -8.41 2.64 -9.63
CA ARG A 138 -7.74 1.39 -9.98
C ARG A 138 -6.22 1.56 -10.09
N ILE A 139 -5.75 2.68 -10.63
CA ILE A 139 -4.32 3.04 -10.66
C ILE A 139 -3.72 3.13 -9.25
N ASN A 140 -4.41 3.81 -8.34
CA ASN A 140 -3.98 3.90 -6.94
C ASN A 140 -3.94 2.51 -6.29
N ASN A 141 -4.92 1.65 -6.57
CA ASN A 141 -4.92 0.28 -6.08
C ASN A 141 -3.73 -0.53 -6.63
N ILE A 142 -3.36 -0.33 -7.89
CA ILE A 142 -2.18 -0.96 -8.50
C ILE A 142 -0.89 -0.54 -7.77
N ASN A 143 -0.69 0.76 -7.56
CA ASN A 143 0.46 1.26 -6.77
C ASN A 143 0.51 0.63 -5.37
N HIS A 144 -0.65 0.53 -4.71
CA HIS A 144 -0.74 -0.06 -3.38
C HIS A 144 -0.36 -1.55 -3.37
N ILE A 145 -0.84 -2.36 -4.33
CA ILE A 145 -0.51 -3.79 -4.38
C ILE A 145 0.95 -4.04 -4.75
N ILE A 146 1.56 -3.20 -5.59
CA ILE A 146 2.99 -3.30 -5.93
C ILE A 146 3.82 -3.11 -4.67
N LYS A 147 3.56 -2.04 -3.91
CA LYS A 147 4.23 -1.79 -2.63
C LYS A 147 4.01 -2.93 -1.64
N LYS A 148 2.77 -3.43 -1.53
CA LYS A 148 2.42 -4.53 -0.61
C LYS A 148 3.05 -5.87 -0.99
N SER A 149 3.29 -6.10 -2.27
CA SER A 149 3.91 -7.34 -2.77
C SER A 149 5.42 -7.40 -2.56
N ASP A 150 6.05 -6.27 -2.18
CA ASP A 150 7.50 -6.14 -2.09
C ASP A 150 8.21 -6.55 -3.40
N PHE A 151 7.55 -6.36 -4.55
CA PHE A 151 8.04 -6.79 -5.88
C PHE A 151 9.48 -6.37 -6.17
N PHE A 152 9.83 -5.12 -5.83
CA PHE A 152 11.18 -4.59 -6.04
C PHE A 152 12.24 -5.16 -5.09
N LYS A 153 11.84 -5.81 -3.99
CA LYS A 153 12.76 -6.44 -3.03
C LYS A 153 13.08 -7.91 -3.33
N ILE A 154 12.35 -8.55 -4.24
CA ILE A 154 12.65 -9.93 -4.66
C ILE A 154 14.07 -9.95 -5.26
N GLU A 155 14.92 -10.93 -4.96
CA GLU A 155 16.29 -10.90 -5.48
C GLU A 155 16.39 -11.54 -6.86
N GLU A 156 15.60 -12.58 -7.10
CA GLU A 156 15.61 -13.33 -8.34
C GLU A 156 14.67 -12.73 -9.40
N ASP A 157 15.15 -12.69 -10.64
CA ASP A 157 14.39 -12.23 -11.79
C ASP A 157 13.65 -13.38 -12.52
N GLU A 158 13.99 -14.64 -12.23
CA GLU A 158 13.40 -15.80 -12.89
C GLU A 158 13.18 -16.99 -11.95
N PHE A 159 11.98 -17.57 -11.99
CA PHE A 159 11.62 -18.78 -11.25
C PHE A 159 11.09 -19.86 -12.20
N LYS A 160 11.88 -20.90 -12.45
CA LYS A 160 11.53 -22.01 -13.33
C LYS A 160 11.47 -23.33 -12.57
N SER A 161 10.50 -24.14 -12.91
CA SER A 161 10.37 -25.53 -12.51
C SER A 161 11.17 -26.43 -13.47
N THR A 162 11.33 -27.70 -13.08
CA THR A 162 11.93 -28.73 -13.94
C THR A 162 10.96 -29.31 -14.96
N LEU A 163 9.70 -28.88 -14.94
CA LEU A 163 8.65 -29.41 -15.78
C LEU A 163 8.63 -28.66 -17.12
N GLU A 164 8.62 -29.42 -18.21
CA GLU A 164 8.49 -28.86 -19.54
C GLU A 164 7.03 -28.50 -19.84
N ASN A 165 6.82 -27.55 -20.77
CA ASN A 165 5.49 -27.14 -21.24
C ASN A 165 4.55 -26.62 -20.15
N ILE A 166 5.07 -25.83 -19.20
CA ILE A 166 4.25 -25.13 -18.21
C ILE A 166 4.03 -23.68 -18.61
N SER A 167 2.81 -23.20 -18.36
CA SER A 167 2.45 -21.80 -18.58
C SER A 167 3.26 -20.89 -17.66
N ALA A 168 3.78 -19.81 -18.24
CA ALA A 168 4.61 -18.86 -17.53
C ALA A 168 3.97 -17.47 -17.49
N VAL A 169 4.33 -16.71 -16.48
CA VAL A 169 3.90 -15.34 -16.24
C VAL A 169 5.11 -14.43 -16.32
N VAL A 170 4.93 -13.26 -16.90
CA VAL A 170 5.92 -12.18 -16.91
C VAL A 170 5.28 -10.93 -16.35
N ILE A 171 5.90 -10.36 -15.31
CA ILE A 171 5.52 -9.07 -14.73
C ILE A 171 6.70 -8.11 -14.89
N GLU A 172 6.47 -6.96 -15.50
CA GLU A 172 7.46 -5.92 -15.73
C GLU A 172 6.90 -4.58 -15.27
N ILE A 173 7.63 -3.88 -14.39
CA ILE A 173 7.18 -2.63 -13.79
C ILE A 173 8.26 -1.57 -13.96
N TYR A 174 7.88 -0.43 -14.53
CA TYR A 174 8.66 0.79 -14.65
C TYR A 174 8.10 1.80 -13.66
N LEU A 175 8.92 2.36 -12.79
CA LEU A 175 8.56 3.45 -11.88
C LEU A 175 8.87 4.81 -12.50
N LYS A 176 8.24 5.87 -11.96
CA LYS A 176 8.46 7.25 -12.42
C LYS A 176 9.88 7.76 -12.22
N ASN A 177 10.59 7.27 -11.21
CA ASN A 177 12.00 7.54 -11.00
C ASN A 177 12.94 6.81 -11.97
N GLY A 178 12.42 6.02 -12.91
CA GLY A 178 13.20 5.25 -13.87
C GLY A 178 13.63 3.86 -13.37
N LEU A 179 13.35 3.50 -12.12
CA LEU A 179 13.60 2.15 -11.64
C LEU A 179 12.72 1.16 -12.41
N HIS A 180 13.33 0.08 -12.89
CA HIS A 180 12.67 -0.95 -13.67
C HIS A 180 12.98 -2.31 -13.07
N LYS A 181 11.98 -3.20 -13.15
CA LYS A 181 12.17 -4.60 -12.79
C LYS A 181 11.27 -5.51 -13.60
N LYS A 182 11.80 -6.65 -14.02
CA LYS A 182 11.10 -7.70 -14.74
C LYS A 182 11.31 -9.02 -14.02
N ILE A 183 10.22 -9.72 -13.71
CA ILE A 183 10.26 -11.07 -13.15
C ILE A 183 9.46 -12.00 -14.05
N SER A 184 10.02 -13.15 -14.39
CA SER A 184 9.33 -14.24 -15.08
C SER A 184 9.28 -15.50 -14.23
N TYR A 185 8.15 -16.20 -14.24
CA TYR A 185 8.02 -17.44 -13.49
C TYR A 185 7.01 -18.39 -14.10
N ASP A 186 7.19 -19.69 -13.92
CA ASP A 186 6.15 -20.67 -14.21
C ASP A 186 5.30 -20.98 -12.98
N HIS A 187 4.08 -21.49 -13.20
CA HIS A 187 3.15 -21.77 -12.11
C HIS A 187 3.52 -22.99 -11.24
N ALA A 188 4.50 -23.79 -11.65
CA ALA A 188 4.96 -24.96 -10.89
C ALA A 188 6.23 -24.69 -10.08
N ALA A 189 6.90 -23.56 -10.33
CA ALA A 189 8.10 -23.14 -9.62
C ALA A 189 7.77 -22.68 -8.21
N GLN A 190 8.78 -22.72 -7.34
CA GLN A 190 8.69 -22.11 -6.02
C GLN A 190 9.05 -20.62 -6.13
N TYR A 191 8.05 -19.75 -5.98
CA TYR A 191 8.22 -18.29 -6.03
C TYR A 191 7.61 -17.60 -4.80
N PRO A 192 8.04 -16.36 -4.46
CA PRO A 192 7.53 -15.65 -3.29
C PRO A 192 6.02 -15.43 -3.31
N MET A 193 5.36 -15.62 -2.17
CA MET A 193 3.90 -15.39 -2.04
C MET A 193 3.47 -13.98 -2.46
N GLY A 194 4.33 -12.97 -2.26
CA GLY A 194 4.08 -11.59 -2.69
C GLY A 194 3.90 -11.47 -4.21
N LEU A 195 4.67 -12.24 -4.99
CA LEU A 195 4.60 -12.26 -6.45
C LEU A 195 3.28 -12.83 -6.94
N GLY A 196 2.85 -13.99 -6.40
CA GLY A 196 1.55 -14.58 -6.71
C GLY A 196 0.36 -13.75 -6.18
N PHE A 197 0.54 -12.96 -5.11
CA PHE A 197 -0.46 -11.98 -4.69
C PHE A 197 -0.59 -10.84 -5.70
N LEU A 198 0.53 -10.31 -6.19
CA LEU A 198 0.56 -9.23 -7.18
C LEU A 198 -0.13 -9.64 -8.47
N GLU A 199 0.24 -10.79 -9.04
CA GLU A 199 -0.37 -11.37 -10.25
C GLU A 199 -1.89 -11.39 -10.16
N ARG A 200 -2.44 -12.06 -9.14
CA ARG A 200 -3.89 -12.21 -8.95
C ARG A 200 -4.60 -10.87 -8.82
N LYS A 201 -3.97 -9.89 -8.16
CA LYS A 201 -4.54 -8.56 -8.00
C LYS A 201 -4.46 -7.72 -9.26
N LEU A 202 -3.39 -7.83 -10.05
CA LEU A 202 -3.32 -7.22 -11.37
C LEU A 202 -4.43 -7.80 -12.25
N ASP A 203 -4.59 -9.11 -12.26
CA ASP A 203 -5.62 -9.78 -13.03
C ASP A 203 -7.04 -9.30 -12.70
N LEU A 204 -7.32 -9.15 -11.41
CA LEU A 204 -8.61 -8.64 -10.94
C LEU A 204 -8.83 -7.17 -11.30
N ILE A 205 -7.82 -6.31 -11.12
CA ILE A 205 -7.96 -4.87 -11.35
C ILE A 205 -8.05 -4.56 -12.85
N LEU A 206 -7.27 -5.26 -13.66
CA LEU A 206 -7.24 -5.11 -15.10
C LEU A 206 -8.42 -5.82 -15.78
N GLY A 207 -9.07 -6.76 -15.09
CA GLY A 207 -10.25 -7.46 -15.58
C GLY A 207 -9.91 -8.59 -16.56
N THR A 208 -8.64 -8.97 -16.68
CA THR A 208 -8.15 -10.04 -17.55
C THR A 208 -8.74 -11.40 -17.18
N GLN A 209 -9.11 -11.63 -15.91
CA GLN A 209 -9.80 -12.87 -15.49
C GLN A 209 -11.08 -13.15 -16.29
N LYS A 210 -11.84 -12.10 -16.63
CA LYS A 210 -13.07 -12.22 -17.43
C LYS A 210 -12.80 -12.44 -18.92
N LEU A 211 -11.56 -12.28 -19.34
CA LEU A 211 -11.10 -12.43 -20.71
C LEU A 211 -10.54 -13.84 -20.98
N TRP A 212 -10.51 -14.72 -19.98
CA TRP A 212 -9.95 -16.08 -20.11
C TRP A 212 -11.00 -17.16 -20.36
N LEU A 213 -12.29 -16.85 -20.16
CA LEU A 213 -13.37 -17.81 -20.37
C LEU A 213 -13.66 -17.93 -21.87
N PHE A 214 -12.86 -18.72 -22.56
CA PHE A 214 -13.27 -19.37 -23.80
C PHE A 214 -13.87 -20.73 -23.39
N TRP A 215 -15.20 -20.83 -23.39
CA TRP A 215 -15.91 -22.05 -22.97
C TRP A 215 -15.80 -23.22 -23.95
N GLY A 216 -15.09 -23.02 -25.07
CA GLY A 216 -14.60 -24.11 -25.91
C GLY A 216 -13.35 -24.81 -25.37
N GLN A 217 -12.83 -24.42 -24.20
CA GLN A 217 -11.93 -25.28 -23.42
C GLN A 217 -12.75 -26.41 -22.81
N ASN A 218 -12.30 -27.66 -22.92
CA ASN A 218 -13.03 -28.75 -22.30
C ASN A 218 -13.00 -28.51 -20.79
N VAL A 219 -14.18 -28.38 -20.18
CA VAL A 219 -14.27 -28.51 -18.73
C VAL A 219 -13.73 -29.89 -18.39
N VAL A 220 -12.83 -30.03 -17.43
CA VAL A 220 -12.31 -31.36 -17.02
C VAL A 220 -12.95 -31.85 -15.76
N GLN A 221 -13.47 -30.95 -14.92
CA GLN A 221 -14.13 -31.37 -13.71
C GLN A 221 -15.25 -30.43 -13.28
N PHE A 222 -16.34 -31.02 -12.81
CA PHE A 222 -17.42 -30.31 -12.13
C PHE A 222 -17.64 -30.90 -10.75
N SER A 223 -17.51 -30.12 -9.68
CA SER A 223 -17.80 -30.59 -8.33
C SER A 223 -18.90 -29.79 -7.65
N ILE A 224 -19.93 -30.43 -7.11
CA ILE A 224 -20.87 -29.79 -6.18
C ILE A 224 -20.55 -30.22 -4.76
N LYS A 225 -20.42 -29.24 -3.86
CA LYS A 225 -20.28 -29.47 -2.43
C LYS A 225 -21.52 -28.98 -1.72
N ARG A 226 -22.25 -29.88 -1.05
CA ARG A 226 -23.40 -29.54 -0.21
C ARG A 226 -23.13 -29.85 1.27
N GLY A 227 -23.27 -28.86 2.13
CA GLY A 227 -22.91 -29.02 3.54
C GLY A 227 -21.45 -29.48 3.78
N LEU A 228 -21.22 -30.28 4.82
CA LEU A 228 -19.88 -30.73 5.22
C LEU A 228 -19.45 -32.06 4.59
N ASN A 229 -20.40 -32.93 4.22
CA ASN A 229 -20.15 -34.36 3.97
C ASN A 229 -20.64 -34.86 2.61
N TYR A 230 -21.17 -33.97 1.77
CA TYR A 230 -21.69 -34.32 0.44
C TYR A 230 -20.85 -33.62 -0.62
N GLN A 231 -20.08 -34.40 -1.38
CA GLN A 231 -19.33 -33.90 -2.51
C GLN A 231 -19.53 -34.84 -3.68
N VAL A 232 -19.90 -34.29 -4.83
CA VAL A 232 -19.97 -35.04 -6.08
C VAL A 232 -19.08 -34.34 -7.07
N SER A 233 -18.28 -35.10 -7.81
CA SER A 233 -17.36 -34.60 -8.83
C SER A 233 -17.52 -35.40 -10.11
N PHE A 234 -17.77 -34.74 -11.23
CA PHE A 234 -17.68 -35.34 -12.56
C PHE A 234 -16.32 -34.99 -13.11
N ILE A 235 -15.54 -35.97 -13.55
CA ILE A 235 -14.21 -35.75 -14.10
C ILE A 235 -14.16 -36.33 -15.52
N VAL A 236 -13.77 -35.51 -16.49
CA VAL A 236 -13.61 -35.94 -17.89
C VAL A 236 -12.57 -37.03 -17.98
N ASN A 237 -12.87 -38.06 -18.78
CA ASN A 237 -12.08 -39.28 -18.95
C ASN A 237 -11.96 -40.18 -17.71
N GLN A 238 -12.53 -39.80 -16.56
CA GLN A 238 -12.54 -40.59 -15.32
C GLN A 238 -13.94 -40.92 -14.80
N GLY A 239 -14.99 -40.37 -15.44
CA GLY A 239 -16.38 -40.64 -15.12
C GLY A 239 -16.91 -39.83 -13.93
N LEU A 240 -17.97 -40.33 -13.29
CA LEU A 240 -18.58 -39.70 -12.11
C LEU A 240 -17.93 -40.25 -10.84
N LEU A 241 -17.26 -39.37 -10.09
CA LEU A 241 -16.77 -39.60 -8.74
C LEU A 241 -17.74 -39.03 -7.73
N TYR A 242 -18.39 -39.90 -6.98
CA TYR A 242 -19.37 -39.51 -5.97
C TYR A 242 -18.82 -39.81 -4.57
N THR A 243 -18.87 -38.83 -3.66
CA THR A 243 -18.40 -38.98 -2.28
C THR A 243 -19.51 -38.70 -1.26
N ILE A 244 -19.94 -39.75 -0.54
CA ILE A 244 -20.77 -39.62 0.67
C ILE A 244 -19.92 -39.96 1.87
N LEU A 245 -19.87 -39.07 2.88
CA LEU A 245 -19.20 -39.35 4.16
C LEU A 245 -17.74 -39.83 4.00
N GLY A 246 -17.07 -39.43 2.92
CA GLY A 246 -15.69 -39.81 2.62
C GLY A 246 -15.52 -41.14 1.86
N GLN A 247 -16.60 -41.85 1.52
CA GLN A 247 -16.53 -43.04 0.65
C GLN A 247 -16.68 -42.63 -0.81
N GLU A 248 -15.76 -43.10 -1.65
CA GLU A 248 -15.70 -42.80 -3.09
C GLU A 248 -16.38 -43.90 -3.92
N TYR A 249 -17.21 -43.48 -4.86
CA TYR A 249 -17.88 -44.34 -5.83
C TYR A 249 -17.51 -43.86 -7.23
N PHE A 250 -17.04 -44.78 -8.09
CA PHE A 250 -16.62 -44.51 -9.46
C PHE A 250 -17.51 -45.22 -10.46
N SER A 251 -17.75 -44.59 -11.62
CA SER A 251 -18.45 -45.21 -12.73
C SER A 251 -17.93 -44.74 -14.08
N ASP A 252 -17.36 -45.67 -14.84
CA ASP A 252 -16.82 -45.44 -16.19
C ASP A 252 -17.92 -45.36 -17.27
N TRP A 253 -19.17 -45.70 -16.92
CA TRP A 253 -20.28 -45.80 -17.87
C TRP A 253 -20.92 -44.45 -18.19
N TYR A 254 -20.33 -43.35 -17.73
CA TYR A 254 -21.00 -42.05 -17.58
C TYR A 254 -20.75 -41.05 -18.71
N ILE A 255 -20.85 -41.51 -19.97
CA ILE A 255 -20.68 -40.65 -21.16
C ILE A 255 -21.85 -39.66 -21.32
N ASN A 256 -23.09 -40.07 -20.99
CA ASN A 256 -24.28 -39.24 -21.21
C ASN A 256 -24.40 -38.08 -20.21
N GLY A 257 -24.12 -38.30 -18.92
CA GLY A 257 -24.21 -37.23 -17.92
C GLY A 257 -23.17 -36.14 -18.12
N TRP A 258 -22.02 -36.47 -18.71
CA TRP A 258 -21.05 -35.45 -19.12
C TRP A 258 -21.62 -34.50 -20.17
N LYS A 259 -22.30 -35.06 -21.18
CA LYS A 259 -22.95 -34.28 -22.23
C LYS A 259 -24.04 -33.38 -21.65
N ASP A 260 -24.92 -33.91 -20.78
CA ASP A 260 -26.01 -33.15 -20.19
C ASP A 260 -25.50 -31.99 -19.30
N ILE A 261 -24.42 -32.23 -18.55
CA ILE A 261 -23.77 -31.19 -17.73
C ILE A 261 -23.09 -30.14 -18.62
N ASN A 262 -22.40 -30.56 -19.69
CA ASN A 262 -21.76 -29.65 -20.61
C ASN A 262 -22.78 -28.77 -21.34
N ASP A 263 -23.89 -29.35 -21.81
CA ASP A 263 -25.00 -28.63 -22.45
C ASP A 263 -25.64 -27.63 -21.48
N LEU A 264 -25.81 -28.00 -20.20
CA LEU A 264 -26.29 -27.08 -19.17
C LEU A 264 -25.32 -25.90 -18.97
N VAL A 265 -24.02 -26.16 -18.98
CA VAL A 265 -23.01 -25.11 -18.79
C VAL A 265 -22.96 -24.16 -19.99
N LEU A 266 -23.05 -24.70 -21.20
CA LEU A 266 -23.18 -23.91 -22.43
C LEU A 266 -24.47 -23.06 -22.42
N LYS A 267 -25.59 -23.61 -21.94
CA LYS A 267 -26.86 -22.86 -21.79
C LYS A 267 -26.70 -21.63 -20.89
N TYR A 268 -25.90 -21.72 -19.83
CA TYR A 268 -25.70 -20.64 -18.86
C TYR A 268 -24.37 -19.88 -19.04
N GLU A 269 -23.63 -20.12 -20.13
CA GLU A 269 -22.31 -19.56 -20.41
C GLU A 269 -22.25 -18.05 -20.15
N THR A 270 -23.20 -17.32 -20.72
CA THR A 270 -23.29 -15.85 -20.64
C THR A 270 -23.47 -15.37 -19.20
N SER A 271 -24.29 -16.05 -18.41
CA SER A 271 -24.56 -15.71 -17.01
C SER A 271 -23.37 -16.04 -16.10
N LEU A 272 -22.66 -17.13 -16.41
CA LEU A 272 -21.47 -17.55 -15.66
C LEU A 272 -20.31 -16.57 -15.84
N ILE A 273 -20.13 -16.03 -17.05
CA ILE A 273 -19.12 -15.02 -17.40
C ILE A 273 -19.20 -13.75 -16.53
N GLU A 274 -20.40 -13.34 -16.15
CA GLU A 274 -20.60 -12.08 -15.42
C GLU A 274 -20.17 -12.18 -13.95
N GLU A 275 -20.24 -13.40 -13.38
CA GLU A 275 -20.21 -13.63 -11.94
C GLU A 275 -19.10 -14.54 -11.41
N THR A 276 -18.28 -15.15 -12.27
CA THR A 276 -17.17 -16.00 -11.82
C THR A 276 -16.26 -15.26 -10.83
N HIS A 277 -16.26 -15.73 -9.58
CA HIS A 277 -15.31 -15.31 -8.56
C HIS A 277 -14.24 -16.38 -8.39
N TYR A 278 -12.98 -15.99 -8.60
CA TYR A 278 -11.82 -16.79 -8.23
C TYR A 278 -11.85 -17.08 -6.73
N SER A 279 -11.66 -18.34 -6.33
CA SER A 279 -11.44 -18.65 -4.93
C SER A 279 -10.38 -19.72 -4.75
N TYR A 280 -9.21 -19.30 -4.25
CA TYR A 280 -8.26 -20.15 -3.53
C TYR A 280 -8.50 -20.08 -2.00
N GLN A 281 -9.64 -19.54 -1.54
CA GLN A 281 -9.95 -19.37 -0.12
C GLN A 281 -11.20 -20.16 0.28
N LYS A 282 -11.31 -20.38 1.61
CA LYS A 282 -12.29 -21.23 2.30
C LYS A 282 -13.60 -21.40 1.54
N HIS A 283 -13.85 -22.64 1.15
CA HIS A 283 -15.00 -23.08 0.38
C HIS A 283 -16.30 -22.70 1.10
N PRO A 284 -17.14 -21.83 0.49
CA PRO A 284 -18.48 -21.61 1.00
C PRO A 284 -19.23 -22.94 1.00
N ARG A 285 -20.09 -23.14 2.01
CA ARG A 285 -21.04 -24.25 1.99
C ARG A 285 -21.95 -24.08 0.78
N ASP A 286 -22.32 -25.20 0.15
CA ASP A 286 -23.30 -25.24 -0.93
C ASP A 286 -22.83 -24.45 -2.17
N THR A 287 -21.80 -24.95 -2.86
CA THR A 287 -21.27 -24.33 -4.09
C THR A 287 -20.98 -25.36 -5.16
N ILE A 288 -21.09 -24.93 -6.42
CA ILE A 288 -20.61 -25.70 -7.57
C ILE A 288 -19.24 -25.17 -7.96
N TRP A 289 -18.37 -26.09 -8.30
CA TRP A 289 -16.99 -25.89 -8.67
C TRP A 289 -16.81 -26.41 -10.08
N VAL A 290 -16.08 -25.65 -10.87
CA VAL A 290 -15.79 -25.99 -12.26
C VAL A 290 -14.30 -25.83 -12.47
N GLU A 291 -13.68 -26.86 -13.00
CA GLU A 291 -12.28 -26.86 -13.39
C GLU A 291 -12.14 -27.14 -14.89
N LEU A 292 -11.36 -26.29 -15.56
CA LEU A 292 -11.06 -26.37 -16.99
C LEU A 292 -9.78 -27.18 -17.22
N GLU A 293 -9.57 -27.71 -18.44
CA GLU A 293 -8.33 -28.41 -18.85
C GLU A 293 -7.05 -27.63 -18.51
N THR A 294 -7.15 -26.30 -18.45
CA THR A 294 -6.06 -25.40 -18.08
C THR A 294 -5.70 -25.38 -16.59
N GLY A 295 -6.39 -26.18 -15.75
CA GLY A 295 -6.28 -26.16 -14.28
C GLY A 295 -6.98 -24.97 -13.62
N PHE A 296 -7.74 -24.20 -14.41
CA PHE A 296 -8.46 -23.02 -13.96
C PHE A 296 -9.72 -23.40 -13.21
N ARG A 297 -9.98 -22.77 -12.05
CA ARG A 297 -11.09 -23.13 -11.14
C ARG A 297 -11.98 -21.93 -10.85
N PHE A 298 -13.29 -22.08 -10.98
CA PHE A 298 -14.26 -21.07 -10.56
C PHE A 298 -15.42 -21.66 -9.77
N LEU A 299 -16.06 -20.79 -8.97
CA LEU A 299 -17.17 -21.13 -8.10
C LEU A 299 -18.46 -20.50 -8.59
N ILE A 300 -19.54 -21.27 -8.48
CA ILE A 300 -20.91 -20.83 -8.75
C ILE A 300 -21.70 -20.96 -7.44
N SER A 301 -22.24 -19.83 -7.01
CA SER A 301 -22.93 -19.68 -5.72
C SER A 301 -24.44 -19.77 -5.90
N PRO A 302 -25.16 -20.55 -5.07
CA PRO A 302 -26.61 -20.72 -5.16
C PRO A 302 -27.35 -19.39 -5.00
N ASN A 303 -26.82 -18.47 -4.19
CA ASN A 303 -27.44 -17.16 -3.98
C ASN A 303 -27.32 -16.20 -5.17
N LYS A 304 -26.46 -16.51 -6.14
CA LYS A 304 -26.20 -15.64 -7.29
C LYS A 304 -26.79 -16.20 -8.58
N GLN A 305 -26.69 -17.52 -8.76
CA GLN A 305 -27.27 -18.23 -9.90
C GLN A 305 -28.17 -19.37 -9.38
N PRO A 306 -29.34 -19.05 -8.79
CA PRO A 306 -30.20 -20.04 -8.15
C PRO A 306 -30.75 -21.07 -9.15
N GLU A 307 -31.12 -20.64 -10.35
CA GLU A 307 -31.65 -21.52 -11.40
C GLU A 307 -30.59 -22.50 -11.91
N PHE A 308 -29.42 -22.00 -12.31
CA PHE A 308 -28.30 -22.86 -12.71
C PHE A 308 -27.91 -23.82 -11.59
N TYR A 309 -27.81 -23.34 -10.35
CA TYR A 309 -27.46 -24.19 -9.21
C TYR A 309 -28.49 -25.31 -8.99
N GLN A 310 -29.78 -25.01 -9.10
CA GLN A 310 -30.85 -26.00 -8.96
C GLN A 310 -30.86 -27.02 -10.09
N GLU A 311 -30.77 -26.58 -11.35
CA GLU A 311 -30.71 -27.48 -12.51
C GLU A 311 -29.47 -28.38 -12.45
N PHE A 312 -28.32 -27.80 -12.10
CA PHE A 312 -27.08 -28.54 -11.94
C PHE A 312 -27.17 -29.53 -10.78
N ALA A 313 -27.63 -29.11 -9.60
CA ALA A 313 -27.79 -30.00 -8.45
C ALA A 313 -28.76 -31.16 -8.74
N LEU A 314 -29.83 -30.90 -9.50
CA LEU A 314 -30.81 -31.92 -9.89
C LEU A 314 -30.19 -32.93 -10.86
N LEU A 315 -29.44 -32.50 -11.88
CA LEU A 315 -28.69 -33.40 -12.76
C LEU A 315 -27.73 -34.27 -11.96
N VAL A 316 -26.96 -33.66 -11.07
CA VAL A 316 -26.01 -34.40 -10.22
C VAL A 316 -26.71 -35.40 -9.29
N GLU A 317 -27.85 -35.03 -8.69
CA GLU A 317 -28.62 -35.94 -7.84
C GLU A 317 -29.24 -37.10 -8.63
N LEU A 318 -29.81 -36.82 -9.80
CA LEU A 318 -30.37 -37.83 -10.69
C LEU A 318 -29.31 -38.87 -11.02
N HIS A 319 -28.15 -38.39 -11.48
CA HIS A 319 -27.02 -39.22 -11.86
C HIS A 319 -26.40 -39.96 -10.65
N GLY A 320 -26.31 -39.31 -9.49
CA GLY A 320 -25.82 -39.93 -8.26
C GLY A 320 -26.73 -41.05 -7.73
N LYS A 321 -28.06 -40.89 -7.82
CA LYS A 321 -29.04 -41.94 -7.45
C LYS A 321 -28.96 -43.16 -8.38
N GLU A 322 -28.73 -42.94 -9.66
CA GLU A 322 -28.50 -44.04 -10.61
C GLU A 322 -27.26 -44.85 -10.26
N LEU A 323 -26.20 -44.22 -9.74
CA LEU A 323 -25.01 -44.94 -9.28
C LEU A 323 -25.26 -45.75 -8.02
N GLN A 324 -25.99 -45.19 -7.05
CA GLN A 324 -26.31 -45.90 -5.80
C GLN A 324 -27.21 -47.12 -5.99
N THR A 325 -28.00 -47.17 -7.07
CA THR A 325 -28.89 -48.30 -7.36
C THR A 325 -28.20 -49.40 -8.17
N LYS A 326 -27.01 -49.14 -8.72
CA LYS A 326 -26.23 -50.09 -9.54
C LYS A 326 -25.03 -50.73 -8.82
N VAL A 327 -24.67 -50.22 -7.65
CA VAL A 327 -23.73 -50.84 -6.69
C VAL A 327 -24.54 -51.76 -5.77
#